data_AF-A0A6A1WQG5-F1
#
_entry.id   AF-A0A6A1WQG5-F1
#
_cell.length_a   1.000
_cell.length_b   1.000
_cell.length_c   1.000
_cell.angle_alpha   90.00
_cell.angle_beta   90.00
_cell.angle_gamma   90.00
#
_symmetry.space_group_name_H-M   'P 1'
#
loop_
_entity.id
_entity.type
_entity.pdbx_description
1 polymer ?
#
loop_
_entity_poly.entity_id
_entity_poly.type
_entity_poly.pdbx_seq_one_letter_code
_entity_poly.pdbx_strand_id
1 'polypeptide(L)'
;MYRYKICQCRHRPMYTSTSGIFSVDKKFVENVEPLLLDNKVDLALFGHVHNYERTCVVYRKECKAMPTMDDYGIETYDNRNYSAPVQAVIGMAGFTLDFTNDVESTQDF
;
A
#
# COMPACT_ATOMS: atom_id res chain seq x y z
N MET A 1 -18.86 -12.62 -11.83
CA MET A 1 -18.93 -12.23 -10.40
C MET A 1 -17.55 -11.71 -10.01
N TYR A 2 -17.40 -10.39 -9.85
CA TYR A 2 -16.15 -9.82 -9.34
C TYR A 2 -16.04 -10.19 -7.84
N ARG A 3 -14.90 -10.74 -7.43
CA ARG A 3 -14.62 -11.04 -6.03
C ARG A 3 -13.34 -10.31 -5.64
N TYR A 4 -13.49 -9.31 -4.79
CA TYR A 4 -12.36 -8.62 -4.20
C TYR A 4 -11.81 -9.43 -3.02
N LYS A 5 -10.50 -9.54 -2.93
CA LYS A 5 -9.78 -10.12 -1.80
C LYS A 5 -9.05 -9.00 -1.07
N ILE A 6 -9.55 -8.68 0.12
CA ILE A 6 -8.98 -7.65 0.98
C ILE A 6 -8.27 -8.35 2.15
N CYS A 7 -7.07 -7.89 2.47
CA CYS A 7 -6.26 -8.39 3.57
C CYS A 7 -6.01 -7.28 4.59
N GLN A 8 -6.43 -7.48 5.84
CA GLN A 8 -5.90 -6.73 6.97
C GLN A 8 -4.62 -7.44 7.42
N CYS A 9 -3.50 -7.08 6.79
CA CYS A 9 -2.34 -7.97 6.77
C CYS A 9 -1.48 -7.86 8.03
N ARG A 10 -1.25 -6.65 8.54
CA ARG A 10 -0.42 -6.44 9.73
C ARG A 10 -0.56 -5.03 10.29
N HIS A 11 -0.14 -4.85 11.54
CA HIS A 11 0.06 -3.54 12.15
C HIS A 11 1.14 -2.71 11.42
N ARG A 12 2.38 -3.22 11.29
CA ARG A 12 3.47 -2.50 10.60
C ARG A 12 3.38 -2.65 9.07
N PRO A 13 3.56 -1.55 8.30
CA PRO A 13 3.44 -1.59 6.84
C PRO A 13 4.65 -2.25 6.16
N MET A 14 4.45 -2.68 4.91
CA MET A 14 5.54 -3.12 4.03
C MET A 14 6.15 -1.95 3.25
N TYR A 15 5.35 -0.94 2.96
CA TYR A 15 5.76 0.29 2.26
C TYR A 15 5.25 1.50 3.03
N THR A 16 6.15 2.45 3.27
CA THR A 16 5.80 3.78 3.77
C THR A 16 6.88 4.78 3.35
N SER A 17 6.47 6.03 3.07
CA SER A 17 7.39 7.16 2.84
C SER A 17 7.85 7.84 4.13
N THR A 18 7.29 7.47 5.29
CA THR A 18 7.69 8.03 6.58
C THR A 18 9.04 7.47 7.03
N SER A 19 10.05 8.35 7.14
CA SER A 19 11.39 8.01 7.62
C SER A 19 11.46 7.95 9.16
N GLY A 20 12.20 6.98 9.72
CA GLY A 20 12.43 6.88 11.18
C GLY A 20 12.22 5.49 11.79
N ILE A 21 11.94 5.45 13.11
CA ILE A 21 11.78 4.25 13.96
C ILE A 21 10.58 3.37 13.54
N PHE A 22 9.78 3.82 12.58
CA PHE A 22 8.60 3.15 12.03
C PHE A 22 8.95 2.05 11.02
N SER A 23 9.80 1.12 11.45
CA SER A 23 10.50 0.18 10.56
C SER A 23 9.54 -0.73 9.79
N VAL A 24 9.65 -0.71 8.46
CA VAL A 24 9.29 -1.83 7.61
C VAL A 24 10.04 -3.08 8.09
N ASP A 25 9.30 -4.15 8.40
CA ASP A 25 9.88 -5.44 8.78
C ASP A 25 10.29 -6.21 7.52
N LYS A 26 11.59 -6.20 7.19
CA LYS A 26 12.11 -6.84 5.97
C LYS A 26 11.76 -8.32 5.86
N LYS A 27 11.84 -9.07 6.97
CA LYS A 27 11.50 -10.50 6.98
C LYS A 27 10.03 -10.72 6.62
N PHE A 28 9.16 -9.82 7.07
CA PHE A 28 7.75 -9.88 6.73
C PHE A 28 7.50 -9.58 5.26
N VAL A 29 8.12 -8.54 4.71
CA VAL A 29 8.03 -8.25 3.27
C VAL A 29 8.47 -9.47 2.46
N GLU A 30 9.65 -10.01 2.75
CA GLU A 30 10.23 -11.14 2.02
C GLU A 30 9.38 -12.42 2.05
N ASN A 31 8.67 -12.68 3.15
CA ASN A 31 7.89 -13.91 3.33
C ASN A 31 6.41 -13.76 2.98
N VAL A 32 5.84 -12.55 3.14
CA VAL A 32 4.38 -12.34 3.02
C VAL A 32 4.00 -11.66 1.72
N GLU A 33 4.84 -10.78 1.17
CA GLU A 33 4.55 -10.14 -0.11
C GLU A 33 4.31 -11.15 -1.25
N PRO A 34 5.11 -12.24 -1.41
CA PRO A 34 4.82 -13.27 -2.41
C PRO A 34 3.48 -13.98 -2.17
N LEU A 35 3.08 -14.18 -0.90
CA LEU A 35 1.81 -14.82 -0.57
C LEU A 35 0.62 -13.94 -0.95
N LEU A 36 0.73 -12.61 -0.82
CA LEU A 36 -0.32 -11.69 -1.26
C LEU A 36 -0.51 -11.75 -2.78
N LEU A 37 0.58 -11.84 -3.53
CA LEU A 37 0.58 -12.01 -4.98
C LEU A 37 -0.05 -13.36 -5.38
N ASP A 38 0.41 -14.46 -4.81
CA ASP A 38 -0.07 -15.83 -5.12
C ASP A 38 -1.56 -15.99 -4.82
N ASN A 39 -2.03 -15.36 -3.74
CA ASN A 39 -3.44 -15.38 -3.37
C ASN A 39 -4.30 -14.35 -4.09
N LYS A 40 -3.71 -13.53 -4.97
CA LYS A 40 -4.39 -12.46 -5.71
C LYS A 40 -5.13 -11.48 -4.79
N VAL A 41 -4.46 -11.02 -3.75
CA VAL A 41 -4.99 -9.96 -2.88
C VAL A 41 -5.07 -8.67 -3.68
N ASP A 42 -6.22 -8.00 -3.65
CA ASP A 42 -6.45 -6.73 -4.35
C ASP A 42 -5.99 -5.53 -3.50
N LEU A 43 -6.30 -5.55 -2.21
CA LEU A 43 -6.01 -4.46 -1.28
C LEU A 43 -5.46 -5.01 0.04
N ALA A 44 -4.28 -4.55 0.42
CA ALA A 44 -3.63 -4.85 1.70
C ALA A 44 -3.63 -3.60 2.60
N LEU A 45 -4.15 -3.75 3.81
CA LEU A 45 -4.30 -2.67 4.78
C LEU A 45 -3.32 -2.82 5.95
N PHE A 46 -2.69 -1.70 6.32
CA PHE A 46 -1.70 -1.59 7.38
C PHE A 46 -1.99 -0.39 8.29
N GLY A 47 -1.40 -0.38 9.49
CA GLY A 47 -1.44 0.75 10.42
C GLY A 47 -0.03 1.18 10.81
N HIS A 48 0.20 1.29 12.12
CA HIS A 48 1.47 1.65 12.77
C HIS A 48 1.96 3.07 12.53
N VAL A 49 2.03 3.49 11.26
CA VAL A 49 2.31 4.86 10.88
C VAL A 49 1.00 5.64 10.95
N HIS A 50 0.97 6.70 11.75
CA HIS A 50 -0.24 7.46 12.03
C HIS A 50 -0.51 8.51 10.95
N ASN A 51 -0.68 8.03 9.72
CA ASN A 51 -1.07 8.85 8.57
C ASN A 51 -1.94 8.03 7.61
N TYR A 52 -2.18 8.60 6.43
CA TYR A 52 -2.74 7.89 5.30
C TYR A 52 -1.72 7.88 4.15
N GLU A 53 -1.41 6.69 3.66
CA GLU A 53 -0.60 6.50 2.46
C GLU A 53 -1.23 5.41 1.60
N ARG A 54 -1.14 5.53 0.29
CA ARG A 54 -1.60 4.52 -0.66
C ARG A 54 -0.57 4.37 -1.77
N THR A 55 -0.21 3.14 -2.10
CA THR A 55 0.77 2.83 -3.13
C THR A 55 0.11 2.75 -4.51
N CYS A 56 0.90 2.77 -5.57
CA CYS A 56 0.51 2.16 -6.84
C CYS A 56 0.26 0.64 -6.67
N VAL A 57 -0.06 -0.06 -7.75
CA VAL A 57 -0.02 -1.53 -7.75
C VAL A 57 1.44 -1.94 -7.65
N VAL A 58 1.89 -2.46 -6.51
CA VAL A 58 3.33 -2.57 -6.18
C VAL A 58 3.72 -4.00 -5.81
N TYR A 59 4.86 -4.44 -6.33
CA TYR A 59 5.50 -5.69 -5.92
C TYR A 59 7.01 -5.54 -5.97
N ARG A 60 7.70 -5.95 -4.90
CA ARG A 60 9.17 -5.85 -4.75
C ARG A 60 9.70 -4.44 -4.99
N LYS A 61 9.03 -3.42 -4.42
CA LYS A 61 9.36 -1.99 -4.59
C LYS A 61 9.32 -1.51 -6.05
N GLU A 62 8.53 -2.15 -6.90
CA GLU A 62 8.31 -1.72 -8.28
C GLU A 62 6.82 -1.54 -8.55
N CYS A 63 6.43 -0.36 -9.02
CA CYS A 63 5.10 -0.08 -9.55
C CYS A 63 4.87 -0.91 -10.82
N LYS A 64 3.88 -1.78 -10.74
CA LYS A 64 3.37 -2.59 -11.86
C LYS A 64 2.25 -1.89 -12.61
N ALA A 65 1.50 -1.00 -11.97
CA ALA A 65 0.49 -0.16 -12.60
C ALA A 65 0.13 1.06 -11.73
N MET A 66 -0.15 2.18 -12.40
CA MET A 66 -0.72 3.39 -11.77
C MET A 66 -2.24 3.38 -11.86
N PRO A 67 -2.95 3.99 -10.89
CA PRO A 67 -4.38 4.22 -11.02
C PRO A 67 -4.67 5.19 -12.17
N THR A 68 -5.85 5.06 -12.78
CA THR A 68 -6.39 6.04 -13.71
C THR A 68 -7.29 7.01 -12.97
N MET A 69 -7.07 8.30 -13.14
CA MET A 69 -7.92 9.35 -12.58
C MET A 69 -8.99 9.76 -13.59
N ASP A 70 -10.23 9.90 -13.15
CA ASP A 70 -11.31 10.45 -13.97
C ASP A 70 -11.43 11.98 -13.83
N ASP A 71 -12.35 12.58 -14.59
CA ASP A 71 -12.59 14.04 -14.58
C ASP A 71 -13.07 14.58 -13.22
N TYR A 72 -13.50 13.69 -12.31
CA TYR A 72 -13.94 14.03 -10.95
C TYR A 72 -12.83 13.82 -9.90
N GLY A 73 -11.62 13.45 -10.33
CA GLY A 73 -10.50 13.19 -9.43
C GLY A 73 -10.58 11.83 -8.72
N ILE A 74 -11.41 10.90 -9.20
CA ILE A 74 -11.51 9.55 -8.64
C ILE A 74 -10.44 8.67 -9.25
N GLU A 75 -9.52 8.19 -8.41
CA GLU A 75 -8.51 7.23 -8.80
C GLU A 75 -9.06 5.80 -8.78
N THR A 76 -9.01 5.14 -9.94
CA THR A 76 -9.49 3.76 -10.13
C THR A 76 -8.33 2.83 -10.44
N TYR A 77 -8.26 1.71 -9.73
CA TYR A 77 -7.35 0.61 -10.04
C TYR A 77 -8.07 -0.49 -10.81
N ASP A 78 -7.64 -0.74 -12.04
CA ASP A 78 -8.16 -1.86 -12.83
C ASP A 78 -7.32 -3.12 -12.60
N ASN A 79 -7.84 -4.03 -11.77
CA ASN A 79 -7.20 -5.31 -11.46
C ASN A 79 -7.70 -6.48 -12.32
N ARG A 80 -8.35 -6.22 -13.47
CA ARG A 80 -8.79 -7.29 -14.40
C ARG A 80 -7.62 -8.14 -14.91
N ASN A 81 -6.46 -7.50 -15.14
CA ASN A 81 -5.21 -8.18 -15.41
C ASN A 81 -4.30 -8.06 -14.18
N TYR A 82 -4.59 -8.91 -13.19
CA TYR A 82 -3.92 -8.90 -11.90
C TYR A 82 -2.39 -8.92 -12.02
N SER A 83 -1.73 -7.90 -11.45
CA SER A 83 -0.26 -7.79 -11.45
C SER A 83 0.35 -7.76 -10.05
N ALA A 84 -0.29 -7.12 -9.09
CA ALA A 84 0.10 -7.07 -7.67
C ALA A 84 -1.05 -6.49 -6.81
N PRO A 85 -0.98 -6.56 -5.46
CA PRO A 85 -1.90 -5.82 -4.61
C PRO A 85 -1.63 -4.30 -4.62
N VAL A 86 -2.65 -3.51 -4.31
CA VAL A 86 -2.49 -2.14 -3.79
C VAL A 86 -2.29 -2.22 -2.27
N GLN A 87 -1.41 -1.38 -1.72
CA GLN A 87 -1.21 -1.30 -0.28
C GLN A 87 -1.64 0.07 0.24
N ALA A 88 -2.28 0.09 1.41
CA ALA A 88 -2.67 1.33 2.07
C ALA A 88 -2.34 1.30 3.56
N VAL A 89 -1.78 2.40 4.04
CA VAL A 89 -1.59 2.72 5.45
C VAL A 89 -2.78 3.53 5.93
N ILE A 90 -3.42 3.09 7.00
CA ILE A 90 -4.63 3.68 7.58
C ILE A 90 -4.51 3.83 9.10
N GLY A 91 -3.34 4.27 9.60
CA GLY A 91 -3.04 4.34 11.04
C GLY A 91 -3.55 5.58 11.78
N MET A 92 -4.31 6.46 11.12
CA MET A 92 -4.75 7.75 11.64
C MET A 92 -5.99 7.72 12.56
N ALA A 93 -6.17 6.66 13.35
CA ALA A 93 -7.40 6.41 14.12
C ALA A 93 -7.52 7.19 15.45
N GLY A 94 -6.67 8.19 15.71
CA GLY A 94 -6.77 9.07 16.89
C GLY A 94 -5.48 9.32 17.69
N PHE A 95 -4.35 8.75 17.27
CA PHE A 95 -3.02 9.11 17.79
C PHE A 95 -2.44 10.33 17.05
N THR A 96 -1.40 10.94 17.62
CA THR A 96 -0.64 12.03 16.98
C THR A 96 -0.17 11.62 15.58
N LEU A 97 -0.41 12.49 14.60
CA LEU A 97 -0.09 12.22 13.21
C LEU A 97 1.42 12.20 12.95
N ASP A 98 1.84 11.26 12.11
CA ASP A 98 3.19 11.20 11.57
C ASP A 98 3.22 11.99 10.25
N PHE A 99 3.99 13.08 10.20
CA PHE A 99 4.12 13.91 9.01
C PHE A 99 5.38 13.55 8.23
N THR A 100 5.25 13.36 6.93
CA THR A 100 6.38 13.28 6.00
C THR A 100 6.81 14.71 5.64
N ASN A 101 8.05 15.08 5.95
CA ASN A 101 8.59 16.40 5.58
C ASN A 101 8.94 16.51 4.09
N ASP A 102 8.97 15.37 3.41
CA ASP A 102 9.29 15.28 1.99
C ASP A 102 7.98 15.19 1.20
N VAL A 103 7.60 16.31 0.57
CA VAL A 103 6.64 16.32 -0.53
C VAL A 103 7.36 15.83 -1.79
N GLU A 104 8.05 14.69 -1.69
CA GLU A 104 8.53 14.00 -2.87
C GLU A 104 7.38 13.07 -3.27
N SER A 105 6.78 13.45 -4.39
CA SER A 105 5.59 12.83 -4.96
C SER A 105 5.65 11.31 -4.89
N THR A 106 4.48 10.71 -4.72
CA THR A 106 4.07 9.31 -4.90
C THR A 106 4.64 8.58 -6.16
N GLN A 107 5.95 8.63 -6.37
CA GLN A 107 6.69 8.14 -7.55
C GLN A 107 7.94 7.33 -7.21
N ASP A 108 8.21 7.06 -5.93
CA ASP A 108 9.46 6.38 -5.51
C ASP A 108 9.27 4.92 -5.05
N PHE A 109 8.21 4.28 -5.56
CA PHE A 109 8.10 2.83 -5.67
C PHE A 109 7.61 2.47 -7.06
#